data_AF-A0A8R7PRG5-F1
#
_entry.id   AF-A0A8R7PRG5-F1
#
_cell.length_a   1.000
_cell.length_b   1.000
_cell.length_c   1.000
_cell.angle_alpha   90.00
_cell.angle_beta   90.00
_cell.angle_gamma   90.00
#
_symmetry.space_group_name_H-M   'P 1'
#
loop_
_entity.id
_entity.type
_entity.pdbx_description
1 polymer ?
#
loop_
_entity_poly.entity_id
_entity_poly.type
_entity_poly.pdbx_seq_one_letter_code
_entity_poly.pdbx_strand_id
1 'polypeptide(L)'
;MVGAQLGLETVVSAIFDGSGDYAKTDHEAKFQIHRTFEGLLQQLLSLKWTEPSLIVIHGHYLDSLGLYLRHYPDVVASVVNKLFELLTSLPITIQGPSNNSRQARLQICSSFIRISRAADKALLPHMKNIADTMAYLQGEGRLLRAEHDHLCEAFLIMASSSGNRKSWPGYLNLLTKHGPKWNGKLHTCLTHLA
;
A
#
# COMPACT_ATOMS: atom_id res chain seq x y z
N MET A 1 2.43 -15.92 -15.15
CA MET A 1 2.55 -14.45 -15.34
C MET A 1 3.58 -13.78 -14.43
N VAL A 2 4.40 -14.53 -13.66
CA VAL A 2 5.43 -13.98 -12.76
C VAL A 2 6.52 -13.17 -13.49
N GLY A 3 6.82 -13.49 -14.75
CA GLY A 3 7.90 -12.83 -15.50
C GLY A 3 7.69 -11.34 -15.81
N ALA A 4 6.45 -10.91 -16.09
CA ALA A 4 6.18 -9.51 -16.44
C ALA A 4 6.26 -8.58 -15.22
N GLN A 5 5.75 -9.03 -14.06
CA GLN A 5 5.87 -8.32 -12.79
C GLN A 5 7.35 -8.18 -12.38
N LEU A 6 8.10 -9.29 -12.40
CA LEU A 6 9.52 -9.27 -12.04
C LEU A 6 10.33 -8.36 -12.98
N GLY A 7 10.01 -8.35 -14.27
CA GLY A 7 10.62 -7.45 -15.24
C GLY A 7 10.40 -5.98 -14.87
N LEU A 8 9.16 -5.60 -14.55
CA LEU A 8 8.83 -4.23 -14.13
C LEU A 8 9.56 -3.86 -12.84
N GLU A 9 9.49 -4.72 -11.82
CA GLU A 9 10.16 -4.50 -10.53
C GLU A 9 11.68 -4.33 -10.70
N THR A 10 12.31 -5.12 -11.56
CA THR A 10 13.74 -5.04 -11.86
C THR A 10 14.09 -3.68 -12.49
N VAL A 11 13.30 -3.23 -13.48
CA VAL A 11 13.51 -1.94 -14.14
C VAL A 11 13.31 -0.78 -13.16
N VAL A 12 12.21 -0.81 -12.38
CA VAL A 12 11.93 0.21 -11.36
C VAL A 12 13.05 0.25 -10.31
N SER A 13 13.52 -0.90 -9.84
CA SER A 13 14.61 -0.96 -8.86
C SER A 13 15.90 -0.40 -9.44
N ALA A 14 16.29 -0.80 -10.64
CA ALA A 14 17.52 -0.30 -11.28
C ALA A 14 17.52 1.23 -11.50
N ILE A 15 16.34 1.84 -11.63
CA ILE A 15 16.20 3.30 -11.80
C ILE A 15 16.10 4.00 -10.44
N PHE A 16 15.31 3.49 -9.50
CA PHE A 16 14.89 4.22 -8.31
C PHE A 16 15.45 3.69 -6.98
N ASP A 17 16.32 2.68 -6.97
CA ASP A 17 16.91 2.17 -5.72
C ASP A 17 17.94 3.12 -5.08
N GLY A 18 18.34 4.18 -5.81
CA GLY A 18 19.35 5.15 -5.37
C GLY A 18 20.79 4.63 -5.44
N SER A 19 21.01 3.41 -5.92
CA SER A 19 22.33 2.83 -6.17
C SER A 19 22.89 3.22 -7.55
N GLY A 20 22.01 3.52 -8.49
CA GLY A 20 22.33 3.89 -9.86
C GLY A 20 22.55 5.40 -10.11
N ASP A 21 22.83 5.72 -11.37
CA ASP A 21 23.07 7.10 -11.84
C ASP A 21 21.84 8.01 -11.79
N TYR A 22 20.66 7.52 -11.37
CA TYR A 22 19.44 8.32 -11.32
C TYR A 22 19.60 9.62 -10.51
N ALA A 23 20.34 9.60 -9.40
CA ALA A 23 20.65 10.82 -8.66
C ALA A 23 21.46 11.82 -9.50
N LYS A 24 22.35 11.32 -10.36
CA LYS A 24 23.26 12.07 -11.25
C LYS A 24 22.64 12.42 -12.62
N THR A 25 21.52 11.79 -12.98
CA THR A 25 20.78 12.08 -14.21
C THR A 25 20.30 13.53 -14.21
N ASP A 26 20.37 14.18 -15.38
CA ASP A 26 19.89 15.54 -15.56
C ASP A 26 18.36 15.65 -15.36
N HIS A 27 17.89 16.89 -15.22
CA HIS A 27 16.47 17.16 -14.95
C HIS A 27 15.53 16.75 -16.09
N GLU A 28 15.98 16.83 -17.34
CA GLU A 28 15.17 16.48 -18.51
C GLU A 28 14.95 14.97 -18.57
N ALA A 29 16.01 14.18 -18.41
CA ALA A 29 15.91 12.74 -18.37
C ALA A 29 15.09 12.24 -17.16
N LYS A 30 15.22 12.87 -15.98
CA LYS A 30 14.33 12.60 -14.83
C LYS A 30 12.87 12.91 -15.15
N PHE A 31 12.60 14.02 -15.85
CA PHE A 31 11.25 14.40 -16.26
C PHE A 31 10.66 13.39 -17.25
N GLN A 32 11.42 12.94 -18.25
CA GLN A 32 10.94 11.94 -19.21
C GLN A 32 10.69 10.57 -18.56
N ILE A 33 11.56 10.16 -17.64
CA ILE A 33 11.36 8.94 -16.84
C ILE A 33 10.07 9.07 -16.02
N HIS A 34 9.90 10.18 -15.29
CA HIS A 34 8.69 10.44 -14.53
C HIS A 34 7.45 10.37 -15.39
N ARG A 35 7.41 11.07 -16.53
CA ARG A 35 6.26 11.09 -17.44
C ARG A 35 5.90 9.70 -17.97
N THR A 36 6.90 8.86 -18.20
CA THR A 36 6.70 7.48 -18.69
C THR A 36 6.04 6.61 -17.62
N PHE A 37 6.58 6.63 -16.40
CA PHE A 37 5.98 5.90 -15.26
C PHE A 37 4.64 6.51 -14.82
N GLU A 38 4.53 7.84 -14.91
CA GLU A 38 3.34 8.68 -15.10
C GLU A 38 2.21 7.94 -15.82
N GLY A 39 2.38 7.88 -17.14
CA GLY A 39 1.41 7.29 -18.05
C GLY A 39 1.14 5.82 -17.74
N LEU A 40 2.18 5.02 -17.45
CA LEU A 40 2.02 3.61 -17.09
C LEU A 40 1.13 3.43 -15.85
N LEU A 41 1.39 4.20 -14.79
CA LEU A 41 0.61 4.15 -13.56
C LEU A 41 -0.83 4.58 -13.82
N GLN A 42 -1.05 5.66 -14.57
CA GLN A 42 -2.40 6.10 -14.94
C GLN A 42 -3.18 5.01 -15.70
N GLN A 43 -2.53 4.29 -16.62
CA GLN A 43 -3.15 3.15 -17.30
C GLN A 43 -3.54 2.06 -16.31
N LEU A 44 -2.66 1.66 -15.38
CA LEU A 44 -2.97 0.66 -14.36
C LEU A 44 -4.16 1.12 -13.48
N LEU A 45 -4.14 2.36 -12.98
CA LEU A 45 -5.20 2.91 -12.14
C LEU A 45 -6.58 2.91 -12.84
N SER A 46 -6.60 3.04 -14.18
CA SER A 46 -7.84 3.03 -14.97
C SER A 46 -8.48 1.64 -15.12
N LEU A 47 -7.74 0.56 -14.87
CA LEU A 47 -8.23 -0.81 -15.07
C LEU A 47 -9.32 -1.16 -14.05
N LYS A 48 -10.43 -1.75 -14.51
CA LYS A 48 -11.59 -2.14 -13.69
C LYS A 48 -11.74 -3.66 -13.56
N TRP A 49 -10.64 -4.37 -13.42
CA TRP A 49 -10.68 -5.84 -13.30
C TRP A 49 -11.41 -6.26 -12.02
N THR A 50 -12.36 -7.18 -12.15
CA THR A 50 -13.19 -7.71 -11.06
C THR A 50 -12.85 -9.15 -10.69
N GLU A 51 -12.18 -9.88 -11.59
CA GLU A 51 -11.78 -11.27 -11.36
C GLU A 51 -10.68 -11.36 -10.30
N PRO A 52 -10.79 -12.26 -9.29
CA PRO A 52 -9.82 -12.35 -8.20
C PRO A 52 -8.36 -12.51 -8.65
N SER A 53 -8.10 -13.34 -9.66
CA SER A 53 -6.76 -13.55 -10.20
C SER A 53 -6.17 -12.30 -10.85
N LEU A 54 -6.98 -11.55 -11.61
CA LEU A 54 -6.58 -10.29 -12.24
C LEU A 54 -6.35 -9.20 -11.20
N ILE A 55 -7.16 -9.15 -10.15
CA ILE A 55 -6.97 -8.21 -9.04
C ILE A 55 -5.64 -8.47 -8.32
N VAL A 56 -5.27 -9.73 -8.08
CA VAL A 56 -3.95 -10.06 -7.50
C VAL A 56 -2.82 -9.59 -8.42
N ILE A 57 -2.93 -9.86 -9.73
CA ILE A 57 -1.95 -9.38 -10.72
C ILE A 57 -1.86 -7.85 -10.72
N HIS A 58 -2.97 -7.16 -10.57
CA HIS A 58 -3.00 -5.70 -10.49
C HIS A 58 -2.27 -5.19 -9.25
N GLY A 59 -2.56 -5.75 -8.06
CA GLY A 59 -1.85 -5.43 -6.83
C GLY A 59 -0.33 -5.60 -6.98
N HIS A 60 0.08 -6.69 -7.61
CA HIS A 60 1.49 -6.96 -7.91
C HIS A 60 2.17 -5.95 -8.84
N TYR A 61 1.49 -5.47 -9.89
CA TYR A 61 2.04 -4.41 -10.72
C TYR A 61 2.18 -3.09 -9.95
N LEU A 62 1.22 -2.79 -9.06
CA LEU A 62 1.32 -1.62 -8.18
C LEU A 62 2.49 -1.77 -7.19
N ASP A 63 2.68 -2.96 -6.60
CA ASP A 63 3.81 -3.26 -5.71
C ASP A 63 5.16 -2.97 -6.38
N SER A 64 5.32 -3.38 -7.64
CA SER A 64 6.54 -3.17 -8.43
C SER A 64 6.88 -1.69 -8.63
N LEU A 65 5.91 -0.78 -8.49
CA LEU A 65 6.10 0.67 -8.61
C LEU A 65 6.45 1.35 -7.26
N GLY A 66 6.61 0.60 -6.18
CA GLY A 66 6.81 1.16 -4.84
C GLY A 66 7.98 2.17 -4.73
N LEU A 67 9.13 1.90 -5.36
CA LEU A 67 10.27 2.83 -5.35
C LEU A 67 10.04 4.08 -6.20
N TYR A 68 9.24 3.97 -7.27
CA TYR A 68 8.79 5.14 -8.03
C TYR A 68 7.93 6.06 -7.15
N LEU A 69 6.99 5.48 -6.38
CA LEU A 69 6.14 6.23 -5.45
C LEU A 69 6.94 6.95 -4.34
N ARG A 70 8.08 6.37 -3.94
CA ARG A 70 9.00 7.02 -2.99
C ARG A 70 9.57 8.33 -3.52
N HIS A 71 9.83 8.40 -4.83
CA HIS A 71 10.39 9.57 -5.49
C HIS A 71 9.32 10.60 -5.86
N TYR A 72 8.09 10.14 -6.14
CA TYR A 72 6.97 10.95 -6.59
C TYR A 72 5.77 10.80 -5.65
N PRO A 73 5.76 11.53 -4.51
CA PRO A 73 4.73 11.38 -3.49
C PRO A 73 3.32 11.79 -3.97
N ASP A 74 3.22 12.66 -4.98
CA ASP A 74 1.94 13.21 -5.47
C ASP A 74 0.98 12.14 -6.00
N VAL A 75 1.50 10.99 -6.47
CA VAL A 75 0.70 9.89 -7.01
C VAL A 75 0.34 8.82 -5.96
N VAL A 76 0.89 8.89 -4.75
CA VAL A 76 0.72 7.88 -3.70
C VAL A 76 -0.75 7.73 -3.30
N ALA A 77 -1.47 8.84 -3.13
CA ALA A 77 -2.89 8.82 -2.77
C ALA A 77 -3.73 8.00 -3.76
N SER A 78 -3.46 8.15 -5.06
CA SER A 78 -4.16 7.44 -6.12
C SER A 78 -3.93 5.92 -6.06
N VAL A 79 -2.70 5.49 -5.76
CA VAL A 79 -2.37 4.06 -5.59
C VAL A 79 -3.07 3.48 -4.36
N VAL A 80 -3.02 4.19 -3.23
CA VAL A 80 -3.70 3.78 -1.99
C VAL A 80 -5.21 3.63 -2.21
N ASN A 81 -5.83 4.62 -2.86
CA ASN A 81 -7.25 4.57 -3.20
C ASN A 81 -7.55 3.38 -4.10
N LYS A 82 -6.69 3.10 -5.09
CA LYS A 82 -6.86 1.94 -5.97
C LYS A 82 -6.77 0.63 -5.21
N LEU A 83 -5.87 0.48 -4.26
CA LEU A 83 -5.78 -0.74 -3.44
C LEU A 83 -7.05 -0.95 -2.59
N PHE A 84 -7.64 0.11 -2.03
CA PHE A 84 -8.94 0.00 -1.35
C PHE A 84 -10.08 -0.34 -2.31
N GLU A 85 -10.09 0.26 -3.51
CA GLU A 85 -11.04 -0.08 -4.58
C GLU A 85 -10.95 -1.58 -4.93
N LEU A 86 -9.75 -2.08 -5.19
CA LEU A 86 -9.50 -3.49 -5.49
C LEU A 86 -9.96 -4.41 -4.35
N LEU A 87 -9.58 -4.09 -3.10
CA LEU A 87 -10.01 -4.84 -1.92
C LEU A 87 -11.54 -4.92 -1.82
N THR A 88 -12.20 -3.78 -2.00
CA THR A 88 -13.65 -3.67 -1.79
C THR A 88 -14.50 -4.14 -2.96
N SER A 89 -13.91 -4.28 -4.16
CA SER A 89 -14.56 -4.90 -5.32
C SER A 89 -14.75 -6.41 -5.16
N LEU A 90 -13.91 -7.05 -4.34
CA LEU A 90 -13.99 -8.49 -4.07
C LEU A 90 -15.07 -8.79 -3.02
N PRO A 91 -15.92 -9.82 -3.23
CA PRO A 91 -16.99 -10.14 -2.30
C PRO A 91 -16.46 -10.68 -0.97
N ILE A 92 -17.22 -10.44 0.10
CA ILE A 92 -16.91 -10.87 1.48
C ILE A 92 -17.53 -12.26 1.77
N THR A 93 -17.71 -13.09 0.73
CA THR A 93 -18.47 -14.35 0.84
C THR A 93 -17.79 -15.34 1.80
N ILE A 94 -18.45 -15.62 2.93
CA ILE A 94 -18.03 -16.64 3.91
C ILE A 94 -18.51 -18.04 3.49
N GLN A 95 -19.54 -18.12 2.64
CA GLN A 95 -20.14 -19.38 2.17
C GLN A 95 -20.02 -19.50 0.65
N GLY A 96 -19.13 -20.39 0.22
CA GLY A 96 -18.94 -20.76 -1.17
C GLY A 96 -17.56 -21.41 -1.38
N PRO A 97 -17.43 -22.46 -2.20
CA PRO A 97 -16.20 -23.25 -2.33
C PRO A 97 -15.01 -22.51 -2.97
N SER A 98 -15.18 -21.26 -3.44
CA SER A 98 -14.07 -20.50 -4.04
C SER A 98 -13.32 -19.67 -2.99
N ASN A 99 -12.29 -20.26 -2.39
CA ASN A 99 -11.30 -19.58 -1.53
C ASN A 99 -10.56 -18.41 -2.24
N ASN A 100 -10.73 -18.29 -3.56
CA ASN A 100 -10.01 -17.36 -4.42
C ASN A 100 -10.26 -15.89 -4.07
N SER A 101 -11.49 -15.49 -3.75
CA SER A 101 -11.80 -14.10 -3.38
C SER A 101 -11.18 -13.72 -2.05
N ARG A 102 -11.29 -14.58 -1.03
CA ARG A 102 -10.67 -14.36 0.28
C ARG A 102 -9.14 -14.29 0.16
N GLN A 103 -8.55 -15.18 -0.61
CA GLN A 103 -7.11 -15.17 -0.88
C GLN A 103 -6.70 -13.89 -1.62
N ALA A 104 -7.44 -13.47 -2.64
CA ALA A 104 -7.15 -12.25 -3.38
C ALA A 104 -7.24 -11.00 -2.49
N ARG A 105 -8.26 -10.90 -1.63
CA ARG A 105 -8.38 -9.82 -0.64
C ARG A 105 -7.17 -9.75 0.27
N LEU A 106 -6.70 -10.88 0.79
CA LEU A 106 -5.48 -10.94 1.59
C LEU A 106 -4.23 -10.54 0.80
N GLN A 107 -4.11 -10.93 -0.47
CA GLN A 107 -3.00 -10.50 -1.33
C GLN A 107 -2.99 -8.98 -1.56
N ILE A 108 -4.16 -8.35 -1.68
CA ILE A 108 -4.27 -6.89 -1.73
C ILE A 108 -3.83 -6.28 -0.39
N CYS A 109 -4.22 -6.84 0.75
CA CYS A 109 -3.72 -6.40 2.05
C CYS A 109 -2.19 -6.56 2.20
N SER A 110 -1.60 -7.64 1.67
CA SER A 110 -0.14 -7.79 1.59
C SER A 110 0.50 -6.73 0.68
N SER A 111 -0.21 -6.27 -0.34
CA SER A 111 0.25 -5.19 -1.22
C SER A 111 0.33 -3.85 -0.47
N PHE A 112 -0.63 -3.56 0.42
CA PHE A 112 -0.51 -2.40 1.34
C PHE A 112 0.77 -2.46 2.18
N ILE A 113 1.15 -3.64 2.70
CA ILE A 113 2.39 -3.81 3.47
C ILE A 113 3.62 -3.51 2.60
N ARG A 114 3.67 -4.08 1.38
CA ARG A 114 4.79 -3.86 0.44
C ARG A 114 4.93 -2.41 0.03
N ILE A 115 3.83 -1.76 -0.35
CA ILE A 115 3.80 -0.33 -0.66
C ILE A 115 4.20 0.52 0.55
N SER A 116 3.77 0.15 1.77
CA SER A 116 4.16 0.85 3.00
C SER A 116 5.67 0.85 3.22
N ARG A 117 6.34 -0.27 2.91
CA ARG A 117 7.79 -0.39 2.99
C ARG A 117 8.48 0.39 1.88
N ALA A 118 8.01 0.26 0.65
CA ALA A 118 8.69 0.80 -0.52
C ALA A 118 8.55 2.32 -0.67
N ALA A 119 7.34 2.86 -0.45
CA ALA A 119 7.07 4.30 -0.55
C ALA A 119 7.56 5.08 0.68
N ASP A 120 7.87 4.40 1.80
CA ASP A 120 8.55 4.96 2.95
C ASP A 120 7.83 6.23 3.49
N LYS A 121 8.54 7.37 3.57
CA LYS A 121 8.00 8.63 4.08
C LYS A 121 6.93 9.26 3.18
N ALA A 122 6.83 8.84 1.92
CA ALA A 122 5.86 9.38 0.97
C ALA A 122 4.41 9.08 1.38
N LEU A 123 4.18 8.07 2.24
CA LEU A 123 2.85 7.74 2.77
C LEU A 123 2.43 8.55 3.99
N LEU A 124 3.35 9.22 4.68
CA LEU A 124 3.06 9.94 5.93
C LEU A 124 1.93 10.98 5.80
N PRO A 125 1.84 11.78 4.71
CA PRO A 125 0.74 12.73 4.52
C PRO A 125 -0.63 12.07 4.37
N HIS A 126 -0.67 10.79 3.98
CA HIS A 126 -1.91 10.06 3.64
C HIS A 126 -2.42 9.17 4.78
N MET A 127 -1.63 8.96 5.83
CA MET A 127 -1.97 8.06 6.93
C MET A 127 -3.33 8.37 7.58
N LYS A 128 -3.68 9.64 7.77
CA LYS A 128 -4.99 10.00 8.34
C LYS A 128 -6.14 9.47 7.46
N ASN A 129 -6.10 9.74 6.16
CA ASN A 129 -7.14 9.31 5.23
C ASN A 129 -7.20 7.78 5.13
N ILE A 130 -6.05 7.10 5.22
CA ILE A 130 -5.97 5.64 5.27
C ILE A 130 -6.68 5.11 6.53
N ALA A 131 -6.38 5.67 7.70
CA ALA A 131 -7.03 5.30 8.96
C ALA A 131 -8.54 5.54 8.93
N ASP A 132 -8.97 6.71 8.44
CA ASP A 132 -10.38 7.06 8.29
C ASP A 132 -11.11 6.06 7.36
N THR A 133 -10.48 5.67 6.25
CA THR A 133 -11.02 4.67 5.32
C THR A 133 -11.10 3.29 5.97
N MET A 134 -10.07 2.86 6.69
CA MET A 134 -10.07 1.59 7.42
C MET A 134 -11.16 1.54 8.49
N ALA A 135 -11.34 2.62 9.24
CA ALA A 135 -12.37 2.73 10.25
C ALA A 135 -13.78 2.68 9.63
N TYR A 136 -13.99 3.40 8.54
CA TYR A 136 -15.24 3.34 7.78
C TYR A 136 -15.55 1.91 7.32
N LEU A 137 -14.61 1.25 6.63
CA LEU A 137 -14.83 -0.12 6.15
C LEU A 137 -15.03 -1.12 7.29
N GLN A 138 -14.37 -0.93 8.43
CA GLN A 138 -14.57 -1.76 9.63
C GLN A 138 -15.96 -1.56 10.24
N GLY A 139 -16.46 -0.32 10.28
CA GLY A 139 -17.81 0.01 10.77
C GLY A 139 -18.91 -0.58 9.89
N GLU A 140 -18.69 -0.60 8.57
CA GLU A 140 -19.60 -1.21 7.59
C GLU A 140 -19.51 -2.75 7.54
N GLY A 141 -18.66 -3.39 8.36
CA GLY A 141 -18.44 -4.83 8.30
C GLY A 141 -17.78 -5.31 7.00
N ARG A 142 -17.11 -4.41 6.27
CA ARG A 142 -16.49 -4.66 4.95
C ARG A 142 -15.03 -5.11 5.03
N LEU A 143 -14.47 -5.19 6.23
CA LEU A 143 -13.14 -5.74 6.51
C LEU A 143 -13.25 -7.00 7.37
N LEU A 144 -12.64 -8.08 6.90
CA LEU A 144 -12.45 -9.28 7.68
C LEU A 144 -11.34 -9.05 8.71
N ARG A 145 -11.39 -9.78 9.83
CA ARG A 145 -10.39 -9.66 10.91
C ARG A 145 -8.95 -9.80 10.42
N ALA A 146 -8.69 -10.77 9.53
CA ALA A 146 -7.35 -10.99 8.98
C ALA A 146 -6.88 -9.84 8.08
N GLU A 147 -7.79 -9.20 7.33
CA GLU A 147 -7.48 -8.06 6.47
C GLU A 147 -7.18 -6.83 7.31
N HIS A 148 -8.02 -6.58 8.31
CA HIS A 148 -7.81 -5.54 9.29
C HIS A 148 -6.42 -5.67 9.93
N ASP A 149 -6.05 -6.87 10.39
CA ASP A 149 -4.74 -7.14 10.99
C ASP A 149 -3.55 -6.80 10.06
N HIS A 150 -3.65 -7.10 8.76
CA HIS A 150 -2.61 -6.74 7.77
C HIS A 150 -2.55 -5.24 7.52
N LEU A 151 -3.70 -4.58 7.46
CA LEU A 151 -3.76 -3.13 7.29
C LEU A 151 -3.21 -2.40 8.53
N CYS A 152 -3.41 -2.96 9.74
CA CYS A 152 -2.73 -2.47 10.95
C CYS A 152 -1.20 -2.56 10.82
N GLU A 153 -0.70 -3.70 10.33
CA GLU A 153 0.74 -3.90 10.13
C GLU A 153 1.31 -2.90 9.12
N ALA A 154 0.62 -2.73 7.98
CA ALA A 154 0.98 -1.72 6.98
C ALA A 154 1.05 -0.32 7.62
N PHE A 155 0.05 0.04 8.42
CA PHE A 155 0.00 1.34 9.10
C PHE A 155 1.16 1.53 10.10
N LEU A 156 1.55 0.48 10.82
CA LEU A 156 2.70 0.52 11.73
C LEU A 156 4.02 0.73 10.99
N ILE A 157 4.17 0.11 9.81
CA ILE A 157 5.32 0.33 8.93
C ILE A 157 5.34 1.78 8.43
N MET A 158 4.20 2.34 8.04
CA MET A 158 4.12 3.77 7.68
C MET A 158 4.52 4.66 8.86
N ALA A 159 4.04 4.37 10.08
CA ALA A 159 4.37 5.17 11.26
C ALA A 159 5.87 5.13 11.59
N SER A 160 6.52 3.99 11.40
CA SER A 160 7.95 3.81 11.69
C SER A 160 8.87 4.59 10.76
N SER A 161 8.43 4.92 9.54
CA SER A 161 9.23 5.76 8.61
C SER A 161 9.38 7.21 9.07
N SER A 162 8.51 7.69 9.97
CA SER A 162 8.51 9.10 10.42
C SER A 162 9.75 9.49 11.24
N GLY A 163 10.49 8.53 11.81
CA GLY A 163 11.71 8.75 12.61
C GLY A 163 11.55 9.60 13.88
N ASN A 164 10.40 10.26 14.08
CA ASN A 164 10.15 11.25 15.11
C ASN A 164 9.10 10.73 16.10
N ARG A 165 9.55 10.29 17.29
CA ARG A 165 8.67 9.84 18.40
C ARG A 165 7.54 10.81 18.78
N LYS A 166 7.65 12.10 18.42
CA LYS A 166 6.66 13.15 18.70
C LYS A 166 5.39 13.09 17.84
N SER A 167 5.42 12.47 16.66
CA SER A 167 4.23 12.31 15.80
C SER A 167 3.41 11.06 16.15
N TRP A 168 4.02 10.10 16.86
CA TRP A 168 3.40 8.85 17.29
C TRP A 168 2.13 9.03 18.13
N PRO A 169 2.03 9.97 19.09
CA PRO A 169 0.80 10.17 19.85
C PRO A 169 -0.40 10.54 18.95
N GLY A 170 -0.17 11.26 17.85
CA GLY A 170 -1.21 11.57 16.87
C GLY A 170 -1.67 10.34 16.10
N TYR A 171 -0.72 9.52 15.63
CA TYR A 171 -1.02 8.26 14.93
C TYR A 171 -1.64 7.22 15.86
N LEU A 172 -1.19 7.12 17.11
CA LEU A 172 -1.78 6.27 18.13
C LEU A 172 -3.19 6.72 18.52
N ASN A 173 -3.45 8.02 18.62
CA ASN A 173 -4.81 8.53 18.88
C ASN A 173 -5.78 8.23 17.73
N LEU A 174 -5.31 8.20 16.49
CA LEU A 174 -6.12 7.70 15.38
C LEU A 174 -6.45 6.22 15.59
N LEU A 175 -5.45 5.39 15.91
CA LEU A 175 -5.67 3.95 16.09
C LEU A 175 -6.51 3.60 17.33
N THR A 176 -6.37 4.33 18.43
CA THR A 176 -7.16 4.10 19.67
C THR A 176 -8.59 4.60 19.55
N LYS A 177 -8.85 5.66 18.77
CA LYS A 177 -10.22 6.10 18.44
C LYS A 177 -11.02 5.03 17.67
N HIS A 178 -10.34 4.11 17.00
CA HIS A 178 -10.98 3.11 16.14
C HIS A 178 -11.12 1.71 16.79
N GLY A 179 -10.90 1.58 18.11
CA GLY A 179 -11.45 0.50 18.94
C GLY A 179 -10.48 -0.19 19.93
N PRO A 180 -11.00 -0.90 20.95
CA PRO A 180 -10.19 -1.55 21.99
C PRO A 180 -9.30 -2.71 21.48
N LYS A 181 -9.57 -3.25 20.29
CA LYS A 181 -8.79 -4.35 19.67
C LYS A 181 -7.40 -3.92 19.18
N TRP A 182 -7.17 -2.62 19.04
CA TRP A 182 -5.90 -2.07 18.58
C TRP A 182 -4.82 -2.04 19.69
N ASN A 183 -5.23 -1.93 20.95
CA ASN A 183 -4.33 -1.75 22.09
C ASN A 183 -3.32 -2.88 22.29
N GLY A 184 -3.73 -4.14 22.07
CA GLY A 184 -2.85 -5.31 22.32
C GLY A 184 -1.66 -5.38 21.38
N LYS A 185 -1.87 -5.25 20.06
CA LYS A 185 -0.80 -5.31 19.05
C LYS A 185 0.04 -4.03 19.00
N LEU A 186 -0.58 -2.87 19.25
CA LEU A 186 0.13 -1.59 19.33
C LEU A 186 1.15 -1.58 20.47
N HIS A 187 0.79 -2.14 21.62
CA HIS A 187 1.68 -2.22 22.77
C HIS A 187 2.90 -3.13 22.49
N THR A 188 2.69 -4.29 21.86
CA THR A 188 3.78 -5.21 21.49
C THR A 188 4.73 -4.63 20.43
N CYS A 189 4.22 -3.86 19.48
CA CYS A 189 5.07 -3.17 18.49
C CYS A 189 5.85 -2.00 19.08
N LEU A 190 5.28 -1.28 20.06
CA LEU A 190 5.99 -0.22 20.79
C LEU A 190 7.14 -0.78 21.64
N THR A 191 7.01 -2.00 22.18
CA THR A 191 8.07 -2.65 22.97
C THR A 191 9.23 -3.21 22.12
N HIS A 192 9.01 -3.53 20.84
CA HIS A 192 10.07 -4.02 19.95
C HIS A 192 10.84 -2.92 19.21
N LEU A 193 10.39 -1.67 19.29
CA LEU A 193 11.02 -0.48 18.67
C LEU A 193 11.67 0.45 19.72
N ALA A 194 11.70 0.05 20.99
CA ALA A 194 12.43 0.69 22.07
C ALA A 194 13.79 0.02 22.27
#